data_AF-A0A4P7R375-F1
#
_entry.id   AF-A0A4P7R375-F1
#
_cell.length_a   1.000
_cell.length_b   1.000
_cell.length_c   1.000
_cell.angle_alpha   90.00
_cell.angle_beta   90.00
_cell.angle_gamma   90.00
#
_symmetry.space_group_name_H-M   'P 1'
#
loop_
_entity.id
_entity.type
_entity.pdbx_description
1 polymer ?
#
loop_
_entity_poly.entity_id
_entity_poly.type
_entity_poly.pdbx_seq_one_letter_code
_entity_poly.pdbx_strand_id
1 'polypeptide(L)'
;MVEARKLTAAEMQLARTVYAASIPFDRVYLTNLDLGSAVTLAGMDGSTGKFDYTVNWKDGFGGVMTDKERRATLIHELCHVWQGENGVWPTFYMGQSIWSQLSSGVSDIWKTRKWRGWGTHRSTAYKFPRSAIGKPWTSFNVEQQASMVESWFMPERDRIRPAGPGRVFISDFGDGVTGGDRSPSDPRFPYIRDVIRARHRGAAYRPITLPGGGDPQVKAMQDRLVALGYLEARHADGLVGRGKSATLDAVEAFQRRNGLKPDRDLGGAHSLTRQRLTLPVAKLVRAG
;
A
#
# COMPACT_ATOMS: atom_id res chain seq x y z
N MET A 1 2.19 19.59 -21.60
CA MET A 1 2.31 18.62 -22.70
C MET A 1 2.24 17.22 -22.11
N VAL A 2 1.79 16.22 -22.87
CA VAL A 2 1.89 14.82 -22.42
C VAL A 2 3.37 14.42 -22.48
N GLU A 3 3.87 13.86 -21.39
CA GLU A 3 5.27 13.45 -21.22
C GLU A 3 5.29 11.98 -20.80
N ALA A 4 6.28 11.24 -21.30
CA ALA A 4 6.59 9.89 -20.87
C ALA A 4 8.07 9.85 -20.48
N ARG A 5 8.38 9.30 -19.31
CA ARG A 5 9.76 9.19 -18.82
C ARG A 5 9.99 7.88 -18.09
N LYS A 6 11.24 7.45 -17.97
CA LYS A 6 11.60 6.34 -17.07
C LYS A 6 11.47 6.75 -15.60
N LEU A 7 11.42 5.76 -14.73
CA LEU A 7 11.62 5.95 -13.29
C LEU A 7 12.98 6.63 -13.05
N THR A 8 12.99 7.63 -12.17
CA THR A 8 14.23 8.23 -11.66
C THR A 8 14.96 7.25 -10.73
N ALA A 9 16.24 7.51 -10.46
CA ALA A 9 17.01 6.72 -9.50
C ALA A 9 16.37 6.68 -8.11
N ALA A 10 15.82 7.81 -7.64
CA ALA A 10 15.15 7.90 -6.34
C ALA A 10 13.84 7.10 -6.30
N GLU A 11 13.02 7.16 -7.36
CA GLU A 11 11.80 6.37 -7.47
C GLU A 11 12.10 4.86 -7.53
N MET A 12 13.14 4.47 -8.28
CA MET A 12 13.61 3.08 -8.30
C MET A 12 14.07 2.62 -6.92
N GLN A 13 14.89 3.40 -6.22
CA GLN A 13 15.35 3.07 -4.87
C GLN A 13 14.18 2.89 -3.90
N LEU A 14 13.20 3.79 -3.95
CA LEU A 14 11.98 3.69 -3.15
C LEU A 14 11.22 2.40 -3.45
N ALA A 15 10.94 2.13 -4.73
CA ALA A 15 10.20 0.96 -5.15
C ALA A 15 10.93 -0.34 -4.83
N ARG A 16 12.28 -0.35 -4.85
CA ARG A 16 13.10 -1.48 -4.38
C ARG A 16 12.89 -1.80 -2.90
N THR A 17 12.46 -0.84 -2.07
CA THR A 17 12.11 -1.15 -0.66
C THR A 17 10.89 -2.07 -0.54
N VAL A 18 10.04 -2.14 -1.57
CA VAL A 18 8.88 -3.03 -1.63
C VAL A 18 9.21 -4.24 -2.49
N TYR A 19 9.53 -3.99 -3.76
CA TYR A 19 9.64 -4.98 -4.81
C TYR A 19 11.03 -5.63 -4.90
N ALA A 20 12.05 -5.15 -4.19
CA ALA A 20 13.43 -5.61 -4.37
C ALA A 20 13.82 -5.59 -5.86
N ALA A 21 14.20 -6.74 -6.44
CA ALA A 21 14.47 -6.87 -7.87
C ALA A 21 13.30 -7.51 -8.65
N SER A 22 12.10 -7.61 -8.07
CA SER A 22 11.00 -8.42 -8.60
C SER A 22 10.20 -7.81 -9.76
N ILE A 23 10.52 -6.59 -10.17
CA ILE A 23 9.92 -5.91 -11.32
C ILE A 23 11.01 -5.42 -12.29
N PRO A 24 10.70 -5.25 -13.59
CA PRO A 24 11.66 -4.82 -14.60
C PRO A 24 11.76 -3.28 -14.64
N PHE A 25 12.43 -2.68 -13.66
CA PHE A 25 12.53 -1.22 -13.49
C PHE A 25 12.95 -0.44 -14.76
N ASP A 26 13.79 -1.03 -15.60
CA ASP A 26 14.30 -0.47 -16.84
C ASP A 26 13.25 -0.37 -17.96
N ARG A 27 12.14 -1.11 -17.81
CA ARG A 27 11.00 -1.22 -18.72
C ARG A 27 9.71 -0.65 -18.12
N VAL A 28 9.83 0.19 -17.08
CA VAL A 28 8.73 0.94 -16.49
C VAL A 28 8.83 2.42 -16.85
N TYR A 29 7.73 2.94 -17.38
CA TYR A 29 7.57 4.31 -17.81
C TYR A 29 6.45 4.99 -17.01
N LEU A 30 6.64 6.27 -16.67
CA LEU A 30 5.64 7.12 -16.06
C LEU A 30 5.13 8.13 -17.09
N THR A 31 3.83 8.34 -17.15
CA THR A 31 3.22 9.34 -18.03
C THR A 31 2.10 10.12 -17.36
N ASN A 32 1.85 11.33 -17.85
CA ASN A 32 0.78 12.23 -17.42
C ASN A 32 -0.39 12.30 -18.42
N LEU A 33 -0.59 11.24 -19.22
CA LEU A 33 -1.72 11.15 -20.13
C LEU A 33 -3.03 11.19 -19.32
N ASP A 34 -4.00 11.99 -19.77
CA ASP A 34 -5.27 12.05 -19.06
C ASP A 34 -6.14 10.84 -19.42
N LEU A 35 -6.01 9.79 -18.59
CA LEU A 35 -6.87 8.59 -18.61
C LEU A 35 -7.88 8.62 -17.44
N GLY A 36 -8.09 9.78 -16.83
CA GLY A 36 -8.98 9.97 -15.67
C GLY A 36 -8.34 9.62 -14.33
N SER A 37 -7.81 8.40 -14.16
CA SER A 37 -7.20 7.91 -12.91
C SER A 37 -5.76 7.42 -13.10
N ALA A 38 -5.10 7.10 -11.98
CA ALA A 38 -3.87 6.31 -12.04
C ALA A 38 -4.19 4.92 -12.63
N VAL A 39 -3.34 4.43 -13.53
CA VAL A 39 -3.52 3.13 -14.18
C VAL A 39 -2.21 2.60 -14.72
N THR A 40 -2.02 1.28 -14.66
CA THR A 40 -0.89 0.59 -15.29
C THR A 40 -1.32 -0.11 -16.57
N LEU A 41 -0.63 0.20 -17.67
CA LEU A 41 -0.79 -0.38 -18.99
C LEU A 41 0.42 -1.27 -19.29
N ALA A 42 0.20 -2.39 -19.99
CA ALA A 42 1.27 -3.27 -20.46
C ALA A 42 1.20 -3.39 -21.99
N GLY A 43 2.34 -3.23 -22.66
CA GLY A 43 2.51 -3.44 -24.10
C GLY A 43 3.58 -4.48 -24.35
N MET A 44 3.32 -5.45 -25.23
CA MET A 44 4.33 -6.43 -25.62
C MET A 44 5.26 -5.83 -26.67
N ASP A 45 6.55 -5.87 -26.41
CA ASP A 45 7.57 -5.63 -27.42
C ASP A 45 7.70 -6.89 -28.29
N GLY A 46 7.22 -6.78 -29.54
CA GLY A 46 7.25 -7.88 -30.51
C GLY A 46 8.66 -8.34 -30.92
N SER A 47 9.70 -7.54 -30.66
CA SER A 47 11.08 -7.91 -30.97
C SER A 47 11.75 -8.72 -29.85
N THR A 48 11.41 -8.44 -28.59
CA THR A 48 11.98 -9.12 -27.42
C THR A 48 11.03 -10.16 -26.81
N GLY A 49 9.75 -10.13 -27.17
CA GLY A 49 8.69 -10.95 -26.58
C GLY A 49 8.38 -10.59 -25.13
N LYS A 50 8.88 -9.45 -24.63
CA LYS A 50 8.70 -9.03 -23.24
C LYS A 50 7.73 -7.85 -23.13
N PHE A 51 7.18 -7.61 -21.93
CA PHE A 51 6.26 -6.49 -21.70
C PHE A 51 6.95 -5.24 -21.19
N ASP A 52 6.68 -4.10 -21.82
CA ASP A 52 6.95 -2.78 -21.28
C ASP A 52 5.71 -2.25 -20.56
N TYR A 53 5.92 -1.53 -19.45
CA TYR A 53 4.84 -1.08 -18.59
C TYR A 53 4.79 0.44 -18.53
N THR A 54 3.61 1.00 -18.73
CA THR A 54 3.36 2.44 -18.61
C THR A 54 2.40 2.69 -17.46
N VAL A 55 2.90 3.32 -16.41
CA VAL A 55 2.10 3.82 -15.29
C VAL A 55 1.68 5.24 -15.60
N ASN A 56 0.38 5.44 -15.75
CA ASN A 56 -0.22 6.70 -16.07
C ASN A 56 -0.83 7.35 -14.83
N TRP A 57 -0.74 8.67 -14.73
CA TRP A 57 -1.61 9.46 -13.86
C TRP A 57 -1.68 10.91 -14.35
N LYS A 58 -2.90 11.43 -14.59
CA LYS A 58 -3.13 12.76 -15.22
C LYS A 58 -2.38 13.92 -14.54
N ASP A 59 -2.23 13.88 -13.21
CA ASP A 59 -1.56 14.91 -12.44
C ASP A 59 -0.03 14.74 -12.45
N GLY A 60 0.47 13.74 -13.20
CA GLY A 60 1.85 13.31 -13.31
C GLY A 60 2.36 12.56 -12.09
N PHE A 61 3.57 12.00 -12.21
CA PHE A 61 4.34 11.49 -11.07
C PHE A 61 5.44 12.48 -10.64
N GLY A 62 5.27 13.77 -10.94
CA GLY A 62 6.12 14.81 -10.38
C GLY A 62 6.00 14.84 -8.86
N GLY A 63 7.12 14.96 -8.15
CA GLY A 63 7.11 15.09 -6.69
C GLY A 63 6.76 13.81 -5.92
N VAL A 64 6.83 12.61 -6.50
CA VAL A 64 6.66 11.32 -5.77
C VAL A 64 7.51 11.24 -4.49
N MET A 65 8.69 11.85 -4.52
CA MET A 65 9.60 11.85 -3.37
C MET A 65 9.19 12.85 -2.28
N THR A 66 8.34 13.83 -2.56
CA THR A 66 7.89 14.85 -1.59
C THR A 66 6.43 14.69 -1.21
N ASP A 67 5.61 14.13 -2.10
CA ASP A 67 4.19 13.92 -1.93
C ASP A 67 3.89 12.45 -1.56
N LYS A 68 3.30 12.29 -0.37
CA LYS A 68 3.01 10.99 0.24
C LYS A 68 1.93 10.21 -0.50
N GLU A 69 0.95 10.89 -1.09
CA GLU A 69 -0.10 10.24 -1.88
C GLU A 69 0.52 9.71 -3.17
N ARG A 70 1.25 10.57 -3.88
CA ARG A 70 1.90 10.17 -5.14
C ARG A 70 2.82 8.98 -4.93
N ARG A 71 3.49 8.95 -3.78
CA ARG A 71 4.34 7.85 -3.36
C ARG A 71 3.59 6.54 -3.20
N ALA A 72 2.48 6.54 -2.46
CA ALA A 72 1.70 5.33 -2.23
C ALA A 72 1.00 4.86 -3.51
N THR A 73 0.42 5.77 -4.29
CA THR A 73 -0.17 5.47 -5.60
C THR A 73 0.86 4.84 -6.53
N LEU A 74 2.09 5.37 -6.60
CA LEU A 74 3.14 4.73 -7.41
C LEU A 74 3.41 3.29 -6.94
N ILE A 75 3.46 3.04 -5.63
CA ILE A 75 3.66 1.68 -5.10
C ILE A 75 2.50 0.76 -5.47
N HIS A 76 1.26 1.23 -5.42
CA HIS A 76 0.07 0.49 -5.87
C HIS A 76 0.20 0.09 -7.35
N GLU A 77 0.48 1.06 -8.21
CA GLU A 77 0.61 0.82 -9.66
C GLU A 77 1.78 -0.12 -10.01
N LEU A 78 2.91 -0.02 -9.30
CA LEU A 78 4.01 -0.96 -9.46
C LEU A 78 3.65 -2.39 -9.04
N CYS A 79 2.59 -2.58 -8.23
CA CYS A 79 2.07 -3.92 -7.95
C CYS A 79 1.43 -4.52 -9.20
N HIS A 80 0.78 -3.69 -10.02
CA HIS A 80 0.26 -4.12 -11.31
C HIS A 80 1.40 -4.46 -12.28
N VAL A 81 2.49 -3.70 -12.29
CA VAL A 81 3.70 -4.09 -13.04
C VAL A 81 4.21 -5.47 -12.60
N TRP A 82 4.30 -5.69 -11.29
CA TRP A 82 4.69 -7.00 -10.74
C TRP A 82 3.73 -8.12 -11.14
N GLN A 83 2.42 -7.86 -11.10
CA GLN A 83 1.39 -8.81 -11.50
C GLN A 83 1.56 -9.24 -12.96
N GLY A 84 1.75 -8.30 -13.88
CA GLY A 84 1.97 -8.59 -15.30
C GLY A 84 3.24 -9.42 -15.53
N GLU A 85 4.34 -9.05 -14.88
CA GLU A 85 5.62 -9.75 -15.04
C GLU A 85 5.59 -11.17 -14.45
N ASN A 86 4.69 -11.44 -13.50
CA ASN A 86 4.56 -12.72 -12.81
C ASN A 86 3.30 -13.51 -13.25
N GLY A 87 2.77 -13.23 -14.45
CA GLY A 87 1.76 -14.05 -15.12
C GLY A 87 0.35 -13.93 -14.53
N VAL A 88 0.04 -12.83 -13.85
CA VAL A 88 -1.33 -12.45 -13.47
C VAL A 88 -1.86 -11.63 -14.63
N TRP A 89 -2.91 -12.09 -15.34
CA TRP A 89 -3.49 -11.36 -16.49
C TRP A 89 -4.98 -11.01 -16.35
N PRO A 90 -5.51 -10.55 -15.19
CA PRO A 90 -6.94 -10.73 -14.94
C PRO A 90 -7.78 -9.62 -15.55
N THR A 91 -7.21 -8.43 -15.74
CA THR A 91 -7.80 -7.26 -16.43
C THR A 91 -6.81 -6.09 -16.30
N PHE A 92 -5.62 -6.20 -16.89
CA PHE A 92 -4.98 -4.94 -17.33
C PHE A 92 -5.95 -4.28 -18.31
N TYR A 93 -5.80 -3.00 -18.60
CA TYR A 93 -6.25 -2.51 -19.91
C TYR A 93 -5.35 -3.19 -20.97
N MET A 94 -5.57 -4.49 -21.16
CA MET A 94 -5.03 -5.29 -22.23
C MET A 94 -5.92 -4.97 -23.42
N GLY A 95 -5.78 -3.73 -23.90
CA GLY A 95 -6.29 -3.40 -25.20
C GLY A 95 -5.58 -4.31 -26.18
N GLN A 96 -6.26 -5.35 -26.65
CA GLN A 96 -5.99 -5.95 -27.95
C GLN A 96 -5.95 -4.88 -29.08
N SER A 97 -6.29 -3.61 -28.78
CA SER A 97 -6.16 -2.42 -29.62
C SER A 97 -4.92 -1.53 -29.37
N ILE A 98 -4.05 -1.81 -28.39
CA ILE A 98 -2.70 -1.21 -28.32
C ILE A 98 -1.70 -2.05 -29.17
N TRP A 99 -2.14 -3.24 -29.59
CA TRP A 99 -1.39 -4.27 -30.31
C TRP A 99 -0.97 -3.91 -31.75
N SER A 100 -1.37 -2.76 -32.30
CA SER A 100 -0.82 -2.25 -33.57
C SER A 100 -0.05 -0.95 -33.47
N GLN A 101 0.06 -0.33 -32.28
CA GLN A 101 0.62 1.02 -32.15
C GLN A 101 1.84 1.15 -31.26
N LEU A 102 2.21 0.22 -30.37
CA LEU A 102 3.36 0.47 -29.47
C LEU A 102 4.73 -0.01 -29.96
N SER A 103 4.85 -0.68 -31.12
CA SER A 103 6.16 -0.96 -31.74
C SER A 103 6.65 0.14 -32.70
N SER A 104 5.93 1.26 -32.83
CA SER A 104 6.34 2.44 -33.61
C SER A 104 5.51 3.72 -33.38
N GLY A 105 4.45 3.68 -32.57
CA GLY A 105 3.38 4.69 -32.52
C GLY A 105 3.11 5.22 -31.12
N VAL A 106 3.97 6.15 -30.68
CA VAL A 106 3.54 7.23 -29.77
C VAL A 106 2.78 8.31 -30.57
N SER A 107 2.68 8.24 -31.91
CA SER A 107 2.03 9.29 -32.73
C SER A 107 0.50 9.22 -32.81
N ASP A 108 -0.12 8.06 -32.68
CA ASP A 108 -1.53 7.87 -33.09
C ASP A 108 -2.56 8.19 -31.99
N ILE A 109 -2.18 8.01 -30.72
CA ILE A 109 -2.92 8.53 -29.57
C ILE A 109 -2.92 10.07 -29.58
N TRP A 110 -1.83 10.68 -30.06
CA TRP A 110 -1.68 12.15 -30.14
C TRP A 110 -2.50 12.79 -31.26
N LYS A 111 -2.68 12.10 -32.39
CA LYS A 111 -3.40 12.63 -33.57
C LYS A 111 -4.92 12.56 -33.44
N THR A 112 -5.45 11.55 -32.76
CA THR A 112 -6.90 11.27 -32.84
C THR A 112 -7.73 11.95 -31.76
N ARG A 113 -7.15 12.34 -30.61
CA ARG A 113 -7.83 13.04 -29.48
C ARG A 113 -9.18 12.43 -29.03
N LYS A 114 -9.56 11.27 -29.54
CA LYS A 114 -10.84 10.60 -29.28
C LYS A 114 -10.65 9.60 -28.16
N TRP A 115 -10.47 10.13 -26.95
CA TRP A 115 -10.58 9.33 -25.74
C TRP A 115 -11.98 9.56 -25.16
N ARG A 116 -12.92 8.68 -25.54
CA ARG A 116 -14.30 8.73 -25.05
C ARG A 116 -14.43 7.85 -23.81
N GLY A 117 -14.52 8.53 -22.68
CA GLY A 117 -15.24 8.16 -21.47
C GLY A 117 -15.24 6.69 -21.10
N TRP A 118 -14.35 6.31 -20.19
CA TRP A 118 -14.53 5.12 -19.37
C TRP A 118 -14.54 5.54 -17.91
N GLY A 119 -15.47 4.93 -17.17
CA GLY A 119 -15.94 5.36 -15.86
C GLY A 119 -14.82 5.62 -14.87
N THR A 120 -15.04 6.60 -14.01
CA THR A 120 -14.20 6.94 -12.86
C THR A 120 -13.92 5.71 -12.00
N HIS A 121 -12.79 5.03 -12.20
CA HIS A 121 -12.33 4.01 -11.27
C HIS A 121 -11.65 4.69 -10.09
N ARG A 122 -12.51 5.00 -9.12
CA ARG A 122 -12.19 5.60 -7.83
C ARG A 122 -11.32 4.64 -7.03
N SER A 123 -10.26 5.18 -6.44
CA SER A 123 -9.34 4.60 -5.46
C SER A 123 -9.98 4.12 -4.15
N THR A 124 -11.29 3.83 -4.12
CA THR A 124 -12.10 3.59 -2.91
C THR A 124 -12.80 2.23 -2.88
N ALA A 125 -12.69 1.38 -3.91
CA ALA A 125 -13.48 0.14 -4.02
C ALA A 125 -12.75 -1.16 -3.63
N TYR A 126 -11.41 -1.19 -3.58
CA TYR A 126 -10.65 -2.44 -3.47
C TYR A 126 -10.25 -2.78 -2.05
N LYS A 127 -11.25 -2.73 -1.18
CA LYS A 127 -11.11 -2.99 0.24
C LYS A 127 -10.93 -4.48 0.49
N PHE A 128 -10.14 -4.81 1.51
CA PHE A 128 -10.14 -6.15 2.11
C PHE A 128 -10.26 -6.00 3.63
N PRO A 129 -10.96 -6.91 4.33
CA PRO A 129 -11.01 -6.85 5.77
C PRO A 129 -9.69 -7.34 6.37
N ARG A 130 -9.30 -6.80 7.53
CA ARG A 130 -8.11 -7.26 8.27
C ARG A 130 -8.11 -8.78 8.50
N SER A 131 -9.29 -9.36 8.74
CA SER A 131 -9.46 -10.81 8.94
C SER A 131 -9.12 -11.66 7.71
N ALA A 132 -8.98 -11.07 6.53
CA ALA A 132 -8.51 -11.78 5.34
C ALA A 132 -6.99 -11.97 5.31
N ILE A 133 -6.22 -11.17 6.07
CA ILE A 133 -4.76 -11.35 6.17
C ILE A 133 -4.46 -12.75 6.73
N GLY A 134 -3.60 -13.49 6.04
CA GLY A 134 -3.33 -14.90 6.30
C GLY A 134 -3.90 -15.84 5.24
N LYS A 135 -4.91 -15.40 4.47
CA LYS A 135 -5.43 -16.17 3.34
C LYS A 135 -4.39 -16.27 2.21
N PRO A 136 -4.45 -17.30 1.34
CA PRO A 136 -3.59 -17.41 0.18
C PRO A 136 -3.66 -16.15 -0.70
N TRP A 137 -2.51 -15.70 -1.23
CA TRP A 137 -2.43 -14.52 -2.09
C TRP A 137 -3.39 -14.56 -3.30
N THR A 138 -3.56 -15.74 -3.88
CA THR A 138 -4.44 -15.98 -5.03
C THR A 138 -5.93 -15.87 -4.70
N SER A 139 -6.31 -15.80 -3.42
CA SER A 139 -7.70 -15.58 -3.01
C SER A 139 -8.14 -14.11 -3.08
N PHE A 140 -7.19 -13.19 -3.21
CA PHE A 140 -7.44 -11.76 -3.36
C PHE A 140 -7.50 -11.40 -4.86
N ASN A 141 -8.40 -10.50 -5.23
CA ASN A 141 -8.39 -9.93 -6.59
C ASN A 141 -7.15 -9.03 -6.79
N VAL A 142 -6.85 -8.68 -8.03
CA VAL A 142 -5.62 -7.92 -8.38
C VAL A 142 -5.49 -6.58 -7.71
N GLU A 143 -6.61 -5.93 -7.44
CA GLU A 143 -6.60 -4.62 -6.82
C GLU A 143 -6.53 -4.73 -5.30
N GLN A 144 -7.14 -5.74 -4.69
CA GLN A 144 -6.93 -6.10 -3.28
C GLN A 144 -5.47 -6.49 -3.01
N GLN A 145 -4.84 -7.18 -3.95
CA GLN A 145 -3.40 -7.48 -3.91
C GLN A 145 -2.57 -6.19 -3.91
N ALA A 146 -2.87 -5.25 -4.81
CA ALA A 146 -2.19 -3.96 -4.88
C ALA A 146 -2.45 -3.10 -3.63
N SER A 147 -3.69 -3.03 -3.15
CA SER A 147 -4.06 -2.38 -1.88
C SER A 147 -3.40 -3.04 -0.66
N MET A 148 -3.15 -4.35 -0.68
CA MET A 148 -2.41 -5.03 0.39
C MET A 148 -0.94 -4.57 0.43
N VAL A 149 -0.31 -4.40 -0.73
CA VAL A 149 1.05 -3.88 -0.84
C VAL A 149 1.11 -2.40 -0.46
N GLU A 150 0.20 -1.58 -1.00
CA GLU A 150 0.11 -0.14 -0.70
C GLU A 150 -0.12 0.10 0.79
N SER A 151 -1.07 -0.60 1.40
CA SER A 151 -1.42 -0.41 2.81
C SER A 151 -0.31 -0.87 3.76
N TRP A 152 0.49 -1.88 3.40
CA TRP A 152 1.69 -2.23 4.14
C TRP A 152 2.77 -1.15 4.00
N PHE A 153 2.95 -0.60 2.81
CA PHE A 153 3.93 0.44 2.53
C PHE A 153 3.61 1.76 3.25
N MET A 154 2.35 2.19 3.21
CA MET A 154 1.91 3.50 3.69
C MET A 154 1.99 3.57 5.23
N PRO A 155 2.67 4.56 5.82
CA PRO A 155 2.56 4.83 7.24
C PRO A 155 1.13 5.23 7.61
N GLU A 156 0.60 4.79 8.75
CA GLU A 156 -0.77 5.17 9.13
C GLU A 156 -0.98 6.68 9.14
N ARG A 157 -0.02 7.43 9.69
CA ARG A 157 -0.08 8.90 9.77
C ARG A 157 -0.28 9.57 8.41
N ASP A 158 0.08 8.89 7.32
CA ASP A 158 0.00 9.41 5.96
C ASP A 158 -1.31 9.03 5.26
N ARG A 159 -2.14 8.16 5.86
CA ARG A 159 -3.47 7.83 5.34
C ARG A 159 -4.44 8.99 5.41
N ILE A 160 -4.27 9.87 6.41
CA ILE A 160 -5.16 11.00 6.65
C ILE A 160 -4.51 12.25 6.11
N ARG A 161 -5.22 12.91 5.20
CA ARG A 161 -4.70 14.06 4.47
C ARG A 161 -5.71 15.20 4.53
N PRO A 162 -5.27 16.47 4.70
CA PRO A 162 -6.16 17.61 4.59
C PRO A 162 -6.84 17.65 3.22
N ALA A 163 -8.14 17.90 3.19
CA ALA A 163 -8.95 18.02 1.97
C ALA A 163 -9.72 19.36 1.94
N GLY A 164 -9.12 20.41 2.53
CA GLY A 164 -9.72 21.72 2.75
C GLY A 164 -10.08 21.99 4.22
N PRO A 165 -10.63 23.18 4.53
CA PRO A 165 -10.97 23.56 5.91
C PRO A 165 -11.90 22.54 6.56
N GLY A 166 -11.46 21.93 7.66
CA GLY A 166 -12.23 20.95 8.43
C GLY A 166 -12.50 19.60 7.72
N ARG A 167 -11.93 19.36 6.54
CA ARG A 167 -12.13 18.12 5.77
C ARG A 167 -10.85 17.33 5.69
N VAL A 168 -10.97 16.00 5.79
CA VAL A 168 -9.85 15.09 5.56
C VAL A 168 -10.23 14.03 4.53
N PHE A 169 -9.27 13.68 3.68
CA PHE A 169 -9.30 12.45 2.91
C PHE A 169 -8.65 11.35 3.74
N ILE A 170 -9.23 10.15 3.70
CA ILE A 170 -8.67 8.97 4.36
C ILE A 170 -8.50 7.88 3.29
N SER A 171 -7.26 7.43 3.07
CA SER A 171 -7.02 6.23 2.28
C SER A 171 -7.60 5.01 3.00
N ASP A 172 -8.74 4.53 2.53
CA ASP A 172 -9.50 3.42 3.13
C ASP A 172 -9.22 2.10 2.39
N PHE A 173 -8.43 1.25 3.03
CA PHE A 173 -8.04 -0.07 2.51
C PHE A 173 -8.99 -1.20 2.93
N GLY A 174 -10.04 -0.88 3.70
CA GLY A 174 -10.98 -1.84 4.25
C GLY A 174 -11.00 -1.92 5.76
N ASP A 175 -11.99 -2.63 6.27
CA ASP A 175 -12.30 -2.66 7.70
C ASP A 175 -11.13 -3.23 8.53
N GLY A 176 -10.73 -2.47 9.54
CA GLY A 176 -9.58 -2.79 10.40
C GLY A 176 -8.20 -2.77 9.72
N VAL A 177 -8.09 -2.36 8.46
CA VAL A 177 -6.80 -2.30 7.75
C VAL A 177 -6.15 -0.93 7.98
N THR A 178 -4.97 -0.97 8.61
CA THR A 178 -4.17 0.20 8.97
C THR A 178 -2.94 0.36 8.07
N GLY A 179 -2.30 1.52 8.05
CA GLY A 179 -0.99 1.69 7.43
C GLY A 179 0.08 0.90 8.17
N GLY A 180 0.94 0.18 7.44
CA GLY A 180 1.97 -0.72 7.99
C GLY A 180 3.36 -0.11 8.15
N ASP A 181 3.61 1.10 7.62
CA ASP A 181 4.92 1.80 7.65
C ASP A 181 6.11 0.91 7.22
N ARG A 182 5.88 0.00 6.25
CA ARG A 182 6.84 -1.01 5.77
C ARG A 182 7.43 -1.89 6.88
N SER A 183 6.74 -2.03 8.00
CA SER A 183 7.23 -2.79 9.15
C SER A 183 7.40 -4.26 8.76
N PRO A 184 8.59 -4.86 8.97
CA PRO A 184 8.79 -6.29 8.76
C PRO A 184 8.06 -7.15 9.80
N SER A 185 7.46 -6.52 10.81
CA SER A 185 6.63 -7.16 11.82
C SER A 185 5.13 -7.07 11.51
N ASP A 186 4.74 -6.32 10.47
CA ASP A 186 3.34 -6.21 10.07
C ASP A 186 2.84 -7.54 9.46
N PRO A 187 1.62 -8.01 9.79
CA PRO A 187 1.05 -9.24 9.26
C PRO A 187 0.96 -9.34 7.73
N ARG A 188 1.07 -8.24 6.99
CA ARG A 188 1.14 -8.23 5.51
C ARG A 188 2.55 -8.44 4.96
N PHE A 189 3.59 -8.21 5.76
CA PHE A 189 4.97 -8.39 5.32
C PHE A 189 5.28 -9.80 4.78
N PRO A 190 4.71 -10.90 5.29
CA PRO A 190 4.84 -12.22 4.65
C PRO A 190 4.46 -12.23 3.16
N TYR A 191 3.43 -11.49 2.74
CA TYR A 191 3.11 -11.36 1.31
C TYR A 191 4.22 -10.61 0.57
N ILE A 192 4.78 -9.55 1.16
CA ILE A 192 5.88 -8.82 0.56
C ILE A 192 7.13 -9.70 0.43
N ARG A 193 7.48 -10.44 1.48
CA ARG A 193 8.65 -11.31 1.54
C ARG A 193 8.52 -12.50 0.61
N ASP A 194 7.44 -13.27 0.76
CA ASP A 194 7.30 -14.60 0.17
C ASP A 194 6.59 -14.58 -1.19
N VAL A 195 5.78 -13.56 -1.47
CA VAL A 195 5.09 -13.44 -2.76
C VAL A 195 5.81 -12.43 -3.63
N ILE A 196 5.81 -11.16 -3.22
CA ILE A 196 6.29 -10.06 -4.06
C ILE A 196 7.79 -10.21 -4.34
N ARG A 197 8.63 -10.17 -3.30
CA ARG A 197 10.08 -10.20 -3.46
C ARG A 197 10.61 -11.52 -4.01
N ALA A 198 9.97 -12.64 -3.65
CA ALA A 198 10.36 -13.98 -4.12
C ALA A 198 9.72 -14.38 -5.46
N ARG A 199 8.87 -13.54 -6.07
CA ARG A 199 8.17 -13.83 -7.34
C ARG A 199 7.32 -15.11 -7.30
N HIS A 200 6.82 -15.48 -6.12
CA HIS A 200 6.12 -16.75 -5.90
C HIS A 200 4.65 -16.53 -5.53
N ARG A 201 3.79 -16.38 -6.55
CA ARG A 201 2.35 -16.12 -6.37
C ARG A 201 1.59 -17.13 -5.52
N GLY A 202 1.97 -18.39 -5.61
CA GLY A 202 1.35 -19.48 -4.86
C GLY A 202 1.94 -19.68 -3.46
N ALA A 203 2.72 -18.73 -2.94
CA ALA A 203 3.43 -18.96 -1.69
C ALA A 203 2.42 -19.09 -0.55
N ALA A 204 2.56 -20.14 0.25
CA ALA A 204 1.79 -20.28 1.46
C ALA A 204 2.09 -19.12 2.39
N TYR A 205 1.06 -18.59 3.06
CA TYR A 205 1.26 -17.54 4.05
C TYR A 205 2.03 -18.10 5.24
N ARG A 206 3.20 -17.54 5.51
CA ARG A 206 4.05 -17.91 6.66
C ARG A 206 4.15 -16.72 7.63
N PRO A 207 3.42 -16.76 8.76
CA PRO A 207 3.45 -15.69 9.75
C PRO A 207 4.88 -15.34 10.18
N ILE A 208 5.09 -14.10 10.61
CA ILE A 208 6.35 -13.71 11.23
C ILE A 208 6.42 -14.30 12.62
N THR A 209 7.53 -14.96 12.94
CA THR A 209 7.90 -15.28 14.32
C THR A 209 8.65 -14.09 14.90
N LEU A 210 8.09 -13.45 15.93
CA LEU A 210 8.77 -12.34 16.60
C LEU A 210 9.80 -12.87 17.62
N PRO A 211 10.86 -12.10 17.91
CA PRO A 211 11.82 -12.45 18.97
C PRO A 211 11.12 -12.71 20.30
N GLY A 212 11.58 -13.72 21.04
CA GLY A 212 11.06 -14.04 22.38
C GLY A 212 9.60 -14.53 22.42
N GLY A 213 9.01 -14.93 21.29
CA GLY A 213 7.62 -15.38 21.24
C GLY A 213 6.59 -14.24 21.24
N GLY A 214 7.00 -13.02 20.85
CA GLY A 214 6.10 -11.88 20.77
C GLY A 214 4.93 -12.08 19.79
N ASP A 215 3.86 -11.30 19.99
CA ASP A 215 2.64 -11.35 19.20
C ASP A 215 2.63 -10.26 18.11
N PRO A 216 2.56 -10.62 16.81
CA PRO A 216 2.46 -9.65 15.71
C PRO A 216 1.29 -8.66 15.84
N GLN A 217 0.20 -9.04 16.50
CA GLN A 217 -0.90 -8.12 16.79
C GLN A 217 -0.51 -7.08 17.83
N VAL A 218 0.18 -7.49 18.91
CA VAL A 218 0.72 -6.59 19.93
C VAL A 218 1.71 -5.62 19.29
N LYS A 219 2.59 -6.13 18.42
CA LYS A 219 3.55 -5.30 17.69
C LYS A 219 2.87 -4.27 16.80
N ALA A 220 1.85 -4.65 16.04
CA ALA A 220 1.08 -3.71 15.23
C ALA A 220 0.39 -2.63 16.08
N MET A 221 -0.09 -2.98 17.27
CA MET A 221 -0.67 -2.02 18.20
C MET A 221 0.37 -1.08 18.82
N GLN A 222 1.54 -1.60 19.16
CA GLN A 222 2.66 -0.77 19.59
C GLN A 222 3.08 0.20 18.49
N ASP A 223 3.20 -0.26 17.24
CA ASP A 223 3.50 0.61 16.08
C ASP A 223 2.44 1.71 15.92
N ARG A 224 1.17 1.38 16.20
CA ARG A 224 0.07 2.35 16.22
C ARG A 224 0.20 3.37 17.34
N LEU A 225 0.54 2.94 18.55
CA LEU A 225 0.82 3.84 19.68
C LEU A 225 2.03 4.73 19.39
N VAL A 226 3.05 4.21 18.70
CA VAL A 226 4.21 4.99 18.23
C VAL A 226 3.77 6.07 17.25
N ALA A 227 2.97 5.69 16.24
CA ALA A 227 2.47 6.65 15.25
C ALA A 227 1.58 7.75 15.85
N LEU A 228 0.91 7.46 16.96
CA LEU A 228 0.07 8.40 17.71
C LEU A 228 0.84 9.23 18.76
N GLY A 229 2.14 8.94 18.93
CA GLY A 229 3.03 9.63 19.88
C GLY A 229 2.93 9.13 21.32
N TYR A 230 2.23 8.02 21.58
CA TYR A 230 2.08 7.44 22.92
C TYR A 230 3.24 6.53 23.31
N LEU A 231 3.95 5.95 22.34
CA LEU A 231 5.03 4.99 22.57
C LEU A 231 6.27 5.37 21.76
N GLU A 232 7.47 5.14 22.29
CA GLU A 232 8.69 5.28 21.50
C GLU A 232 8.94 4.02 20.67
N ALA A 233 9.45 4.18 19.44
CA ALA A 233 9.65 3.08 18.50
C ALA A 233 10.51 1.92 19.06
N ARG A 234 11.47 2.22 19.94
CA ARG A 234 12.34 1.21 20.57
C ARG A 234 11.60 0.23 21.49
N HIS A 235 10.40 0.59 21.94
CA HIS A 235 9.57 -0.23 22.83
C HIS A 235 8.48 -1.02 22.08
N ALA A 236 8.46 -0.95 20.74
CA ALA A 236 7.56 -1.73 19.91
C ALA A 236 8.25 -3.05 19.50
N ASP A 237 8.22 -4.04 20.37
CA ASP A 237 8.91 -5.33 20.22
C ASP A 237 7.96 -6.54 20.05
N GLY A 238 6.65 -6.31 20.14
CA GLY A 238 5.60 -7.33 20.12
C GLY A 238 5.37 -8.02 21.45
N LEU A 239 6.02 -7.57 22.52
CA LEU A 239 5.86 -8.10 23.87
C LEU A 239 5.10 -7.09 24.73
N VAL A 240 4.14 -7.60 25.50
CA VAL A 240 3.55 -6.81 26.58
C VAL A 240 4.34 -7.10 27.85
N GLY A 241 5.21 -6.19 28.25
CA GLY A 241 5.94 -6.30 29.52
C GLY A 241 4.97 -6.35 30.72
N ARG A 242 5.37 -7.05 31.80
CA ARG A 242 4.57 -7.13 33.05
C ARG A 242 4.83 -5.94 33.96
N GLY A 243 3.79 -5.36 34.56
CA GLY A 243 3.88 -4.32 35.60
C GLY A 243 4.32 -2.94 35.09
N LYS A 244 5.64 -2.71 35.01
CA LYS A 244 6.24 -1.46 34.51
C LYS A 244 6.63 -1.64 33.05
N SER A 245 5.72 -1.32 32.14
CA SER A 245 5.93 -1.46 30.71
C SER A 245 5.57 -0.16 30.01
N ALA A 246 6.51 0.36 29.21
CA ALA A 246 6.26 1.53 28.36
C ALA A 246 5.05 1.30 27.43
N THR A 247 4.80 0.05 27.02
CA THR A 247 3.59 -0.30 26.25
C THR A 247 2.34 -0.11 27.10
N LEU A 248 2.31 -0.60 28.34
CA LEU A 248 1.14 -0.44 29.21
C LEU A 248 0.92 1.02 29.62
N ASP A 249 1.98 1.79 29.83
CA ASP A 249 1.91 3.24 30.09
C ASP A 249 1.33 4.00 28.88
N ALA A 250 1.80 3.67 27.67
CA ALA A 250 1.29 4.22 26.42
C ALA A 250 -0.20 3.88 26.21
N VAL A 251 -0.59 2.66 26.56
CA VAL A 251 -1.98 2.19 26.47
C VAL A 251 -2.88 2.94 27.43
N GLU A 252 -2.45 3.11 28.68
CA GLU A 252 -3.19 3.89 29.66
C GLU A 252 -3.40 5.34 29.20
N ALA A 253 -2.33 5.98 28.71
CA ALA A 253 -2.38 7.33 28.20
C ALA A 253 -3.34 7.43 27.01
N PHE A 254 -3.30 6.47 26.09
CA PHE A 254 -4.24 6.37 24.97
C PHE A 254 -5.68 6.20 25.44
N GLN A 255 -5.93 5.29 26.38
CA GLN A 255 -7.25 5.01 26.94
C GLN A 255 -7.86 6.27 27.55
N ARG A 256 -7.10 6.96 28.43
CA ARG A 256 -7.51 8.21 29.08
C ARG A 256 -7.93 9.26 28.06
N ARG A 257 -7.10 9.49 27.04
CA ARG A 257 -7.35 10.53 26.03
C ARG A 257 -8.46 10.19 25.05
N ASN A 258 -8.79 8.91 24.88
CA ASN A 258 -9.83 8.46 23.95
C ASN A 258 -11.15 8.09 24.65
N GLY A 259 -11.31 8.44 25.94
CA GLY A 259 -12.54 8.19 26.70
C GLY A 259 -12.81 6.71 26.94
N LEU A 260 -11.76 5.91 27.09
CA LEU A 260 -11.82 4.51 27.49
C LEU A 260 -11.46 4.35 28.97
N LYS A 261 -11.81 3.21 29.55
CA LYS A 261 -11.35 2.85 30.89
C LYS A 261 -9.81 2.71 30.88
N PRO A 262 -9.08 3.43 31.76
CA PRO A 262 -7.61 3.38 31.80
C PRO A 262 -7.12 2.20 32.65
N ASP A 263 -7.44 0.99 32.21
CA ASP A 263 -7.13 -0.25 32.93
C ASP A 263 -5.76 -0.85 32.56
N ARG A 264 -4.99 -0.15 31.71
CA ARG A 264 -3.70 -0.63 31.20
C ARG A 264 -3.83 -1.98 30.48
N ASP A 265 -5.02 -2.34 30.02
CA ASP A 265 -5.25 -3.62 29.38
C ASP A 265 -5.37 -3.47 27.85
N LEU A 266 -4.50 -4.22 27.17
CA LEU A 266 -4.60 -4.42 25.73
C LEU A 266 -5.61 -5.52 25.37
N GLY A 267 -6.00 -6.36 26.34
CA GLY A 267 -7.01 -7.42 26.27
C GLY A 267 -6.86 -8.38 25.09
N GLY A 268 -7.88 -9.23 24.87
CA GLY A 268 -8.01 -10.09 23.69
C GLY A 268 -8.69 -9.37 22.51
N ALA A 269 -9.01 -10.09 21.42
CA ALA A 269 -9.60 -9.52 20.20
C ALA A 269 -10.88 -8.67 20.41
N HIS A 270 -11.61 -8.90 21.49
CA HIS A 270 -12.84 -8.16 21.86
C HIS A 270 -12.59 -6.96 22.80
N SER A 271 -11.34 -6.64 23.12
CA SER A 271 -11.00 -5.49 23.96
C SER A 271 -11.43 -4.18 23.30
N LEU A 272 -12.14 -3.33 24.06
CA LEU A 272 -12.49 -1.98 23.63
C LEU A 272 -11.26 -1.15 23.29
N THR A 273 -10.13 -1.37 23.99
CA THR A 273 -8.84 -0.74 23.69
C THR A 273 -8.34 -1.14 22.32
N ARG A 274 -8.34 -2.45 22.00
CA ARG A 274 -7.95 -2.95 20.67
C ARG A 274 -8.89 -2.43 19.58
N GLN A 275 -10.20 -2.56 19.78
CA GLN A 275 -11.18 -2.07 18.82
C GLN A 275 -10.99 -0.57 18.56
N ARG A 276 -10.75 0.21 19.61
CA ARG A 276 -10.46 1.64 19.45
C ARG A 276 -9.17 1.88 18.69
N LEU A 277 -8.08 1.17 18.99
CA LEU A 277 -6.81 1.28 18.26
C LEU A 277 -6.93 0.89 16.78
N THR A 278 -7.90 0.04 16.41
CA THR A 278 -8.20 -0.30 15.00
C THR A 278 -8.98 0.78 14.25
N LEU A 279 -9.55 1.78 14.94
CA LEU A 279 -10.24 2.87 14.26
C LEU A 279 -9.26 3.75 13.47
N PRO A 280 -9.75 4.45 12.42
CA PRO A 280 -8.95 5.43 11.69
C PRO A 280 -8.34 6.47 12.64
N VAL A 281 -7.09 6.87 12.42
CA VAL A 281 -6.42 7.87 13.29
C VAL A 281 -7.22 9.18 13.43
N ALA A 282 -8.07 9.54 12.47
CA ALA A 282 -8.92 10.73 12.52
C ALA A 282 -9.98 10.66 13.63
N LYS A 283 -10.34 9.45 14.08
CA LYS A 283 -11.26 9.20 15.19
C LYS A 283 -10.52 9.04 16.52
N LEU A 284 -9.19 9.23 16.54
CA LEU A 284 -8.33 8.99 17.69
C LEU A 284 -7.64 10.28 18.13
N VAL A 285 -7.55 10.44 19.44
CA VAL A 285 -6.83 11.54 20.08
C VAL A 285 -5.36 11.16 20.16
N ARG A 286 -4.45 12.07 19.75
CA ARG A 286 -2.99 11.90 19.80
C ARG A 286 -2.42 12.29 21.18
N ALA A 287 -1.18 11.87 21.46
CA ALA A 287 -0.51 12.16 22.72
C ALA A 287 -0.15 13.66 22.89
N GLY A 288 -0.03 14.38 21.77
CA GLY A 288 0.14 15.84 21.69
C GLY A 288 -1.15 16.50 21.25
#